data_AF-A0A383BCV2-F1
#
_entry.id   AF-A0A383BCV2-F1
#
_cell.length_a   1.000
_cell.length_b   1.000
_cell.length_c   1.000
_cell.angle_alpha   90.00
_cell.angle_beta   90.00
_cell.angle_gamma   90.00
#
_symmetry.space_group_name_H-M   'P 1'
#
loop_
_entity.id
_entity.type
_entity.pdbx_description
1 polymer ?
#
loop_
_entity_poly.entity_id
_entity_poly.type
_entity_poly.pdbx_seq_one_letter_code
_entity_poly.pdbx_strand_id
1 'polypeptide(L)'
;KVILAMGVKELKATHPTKGDDFEIEVSPELKSIAGLYGDVATDIGTETDGIGKSKNGDHLSVIMLASVEAGRIAFETKAGKIKLSGKDSIQTELDDAMTDNNATVSVAIVDSEFAPKSLLKHGIMVPQPNMYILAVDRQAGDFRSLAFLYQLIRLQIIADYMQEQSKDEAIDPAIVEAICKGGISELATVNKLRKNLKSSSDTMLNIRKELGDLYSDMTERFEAILAEIAGGSS
;
A
#
# COMPACT_ATOMS: atom_id res chain seq x y z
N LYS A 1 -45.08 32.50 -12.19
CA LYS A 1 -45.24 31.56 -11.04
C LYS A 1 -44.93 30.17 -11.60
N VAL A 2 -43.85 29.46 -11.30
CA VAL A 2 -42.80 29.56 -10.27
C VAL A 2 -41.53 28.95 -10.87
N ILE A 3 -40.39 29.64 -10.72
CA ILE A 3 -39.04 29.10 -10.90
C ILE A 3 -38.59 28.61 -9.52
N LEU A 4 -38.10 27.37 -9.41
CA LEU A 4 -37.38 26.83 -8.25
C LEU A 4 -36.40 25.78 -8.81
N ALA A 5 -35.22 26.21 -9.24
CA ALA A 5 -33.99 26.28 -8.43
C ALA A 5 -33.44 24.88 -8.08
N MET A 6 -32.88 24.20 -9.09
CA MET A 6 -31.93 23.13 -8.88
C MET A 6 -30.61 23.74 -8.39
N GLY A 7 -30.32 23.57 -7.10
CA GLY A 7 -29.04 23.92 -6.51
C GLY A 7 -27.98 22.89 -6.89
N VAL A 8 -27.40 23.02 -8.07
CA VAL A 8 -26.10 22.41 -8.37
C VAL A 8 -25.06 23.30 -7.71
N LYS A 9 -24.53 22.86 -6.55
CA LYS A 9 -23.27 23.42 -6.04
C LYS A 9 -22.20 23.08 -7.08
N GLU A 10 -21.76 24.08 -7.82
CA GLU A 10 -20.52 24.01 -8.59
C GLU A 10 -19.40 23.60 -7.63
N LEU A 11 -18.93 22.36 -7.79
CA LEU A 11 -17.62 21.95 -7.29
C LEU A 11 -16.60 22.86 -7.97
N LYS A 12 -16.08 23.82 -7.20
CA LYS A 12 -14.93 24.60 -7.62
C LYS A 12 -13.80 23.61 -7.91
N ALA A 13 -13.49 23.44 -9.19
CA ALA A 13 -12.24 22.83 -9.62
C ALA A 13 -11.10 23.69 -9.06
N THR A 14 -10.58 23.30 -7.90
CA THR A 14 -9.30 23.77 -7.41
C THR A 14 -8.25 23.28 -8.38
N HIS A 15 -7.44 24.19 -8.90
CA HIS A 15 -6.28 23.83 -9.71
C HIS A 15 -5.47 22.77 -8.95
N PRO A 16 -5.19 21.59 -9.54
CA PRO A 16 -4.44 20.57 -8.83
C PRO A 16 -3.06 21.13 -8.50
N THR A 17 -2.76 21.15 -7.20
CA THR A 17 -1.39 21.32 -6.76
C THR A 17 -0.66 20.01 -7.04
N LYS A 18 0.67 20.04 -7.19
CA LYS A 18 1.47 18.85 -7.56
C LYS A 18 1.29 17.63 -6.64
N GLY A 19 0.76 17.84 -5.43
CA GLY A 19 0.37 16.80 -4.49
C GLY A 19 -0.89 16.07 -4.93
N ASP A 20 -1.94 16.82 -5.28
CA ASP A 20 -3.24 16.30 -5.74
C ASP A 20 -3.08 15.40 -6.99
N ASP A 21 -2.16 15.73 -7.88
CA ASP A 21 -1.89 14.91 -9.08
C ASP A 21 -1.37 13.51 -8.71
N PHE A 22 -0.58 13.38 -7.64
CA PHE A 22 0.00 12.08 -7.27
C PHE A 22 -1.01 11.17 -6.59
N GLU A 23 -1.85 11.73 -5.73
CA GLU A 23 -2.99 11.02 -5.13
C GLU A 23 -3.92 10.48 -6.23
N ILE A 24 -4.25 11.32 -7.21
CA ILE A 24 -5.09 10.96 -8.36
C ILE A 24 -4.46 9.83 -9.19
N GLU A 25 -3.13 9.80 -9.33
CA GLU A 25 -2.40 8.75 -10.04
C GLU A 25 -2.35 7.43 -9.27
N VAL A 26 -2.23 7.47 -7.94
CA VAL A 26 -2.15 6.28 -7.08
C VAL A 26 -3.52 5.61 -6.92
N SER A 27 -4.60 6.39 -6.87
CA SER A 27 -5.98 5.89 -6.70
C SER A 27 -6.36 4.74 -7.65
N PRO A 28 -6.22 4.85 -9.00
CA PRO A 28 -6.57 3.76 -9.91
C PRO A 28 -5.70 2.51 -9.72
N GLU A 29 -4.43 2.68 -9.35
CA GLU A 29 -3.53 1.56 -9.09
C GLU A 29 -3.97 0.78 -7.84
N LEU A 30 -4.26 1.48 -6.74
CA LEU A 30 -4.77 0.85 -5.51
C LEU A 30 -6.11 0.13 -5.76
N LYS A 31 -7.04 0.75 -6.48
CA LYS A 31 -8.33 0.13 -6.84
C LYS A 31 -8.15 -1.10 -7.71
N SER A 32 -7.23 -1.06 -8.66
CA SER A 32 -6.87 -2.21 -9.49
C SER A 32 -6.32 -3.35 -8.64
N ILE A 33 -5.33 -3.06 -7.79
CA ILE A 33 -4.69 -4.05 -6.92
C ILE A 33 -5.69 -4.67 -5.94
N ALA A 34 -6.46 -3.84 -5.21
CA ALA A 34 -7.46 -4.30 -4.25
C ALA A 34 -8.54 -5.17 -4.93
N GLY A 35 -9.00 -4.73 -6.11
CA GLY A 35 -10.02 -5.44 -6.88
C GLY A 35 -9.61 -6.86 -7.29
N LEU A 36 -8.31 -7.14 -7.50
CA LEU A 36 -7.81 -8.49 -7.79
C LEU A 36 -8.10 -9.49 -6.65
N TYR A 37 -8.24 -9.01 -5.42
CA TYR A 37 -8.48 -9.84 -4.24
C TYR A 37 -9.90 -9.76 -3.69
N GLY A 38 -10.78 -8.98 -4.34
CA GLY A 38 -12.11 -8.68 -3.80
C GLY A 38 -12.10 -7.70 -2.63
N ASP A 39 -10.98 -7.02 -2.39
CA ASP A 39 -10.86 -5.95 -1.41
C ASP A 39 -11.47 -4.65 -1.95
N VAL A 40 -11.78 -3.70 -1.07
CA VAL A 40 -12.42 -2.42 -1.45
C VAL A 40 -11.49 -1.26 -1.16
N ALA A 41 -11.01 -0.58 -2.20
CA ALA A 41 -10.23 0.65 -2.08
C ALA A 41 -11.07 1.91 -2.37
N THR A 42 -11.00 2.89 -1.47
CA THR A 42 -11.74 4.16 -1.54
C THR A 42 -10.83 5.35 -1.32
N ASP A 43 -11.09 6.47 -2.01
CA ASP A 43 -10.43 7.74 -1.77
C ASP A 43 -11.14 8.46 -0.61
N ILE A 44 -10.39 8.82 0.43
CA ILE A 44 -10.92 9.37 1.68
C ILE A 44 -10.31 10.73 2.05
N GLY A 45 -9.37 11.26 1.27
CA GLY A 45 -8.67 12.52 1.55
C GLY A 45 -9.56 13.77 1.67
N THR A 46 -10.83 13.68 1.26
CA THR A 46 -11.84 14.76 1.41
C THR A 46 -12.85 14.51 2.54
N GLU A 47 -12.77 13.38 3.24
CA GLU A 47 -13.67 13.07 4.34
C GLU A 47 -13.35 13.92 5.57
N THR A 48 -14.40 14.38 6.25
CA THR A 48 -14.28 15.11 7.52
C THR A 48 -14.85 14.26 8.65
N ASP A 49 -14.29 14.38 9.84
CA ASP A 49 -14.69 13.67 11.07
C ASP A 49 -16.04 14.13 11.66
N GLY A 50 -16.86 14.85 10.90
CA GLY A 50 -18.13 15.41 11.35
C GLY A 50 -18.01 16.64 12.26
N ILE A 51 -16.82 16.96 12.76
CA ILE A 51 -16.51 18.17 13.56
C ILE A 51 -15.74 19.21 12.71
N GLY A 52 -15.44 18.86 11.45
CA GLY A 52 -14.82 19.75 10.47
C GLY A 52 -13.30 19.63 10.41
N LYS A 53 -12.71 18.64 11.08
CA LYS A 53 -11.32 18.25 10.85
C LYS A 53 -11.30 17.20 9.72
N SER A 54 -10.45 17.37 8.73
CA SER A 54 -10.24 16.33 7.71
C SER A 54 -9.65 15.10 8.39
N LYS A 55 -10.16 13.91 8.05
CA LYS A 55 -9.47 12.66 8.42
C LYS A 55 -8.12 12.62 7.71
N ASN A 56 -7.10 12.10 8.38
CA ASN A 56 -5.82 11.86 7.73
C ASN A 56 -5.87 10.58 6.89
N GLY A 57 -5.05 10.50 5.85
CA GLY A 57 -5.08 9.44 4.85
C GLY A 57 -5.79 9.85 3.57
N ASP A 58 -5.16 9.52 2.46
CA ASP A 58 -5.65 9.81 1.11
C ASP A 58 -6.54 8.68 0.59
N HIS A 59 -6.15 7.42 0.88
CA HIS A 59 -6.90 6.24 0.49
C HIS A 59 -7.05 5.26 1.64
N LEU A 60 -8.12 4.46 1.59
CA LEU A 60 -8.39 3.37 2.51
C LEU A 60 -8.68 2.10 1.72
N SER A 61 -8.01 1.01 2.06
CA SER A 61 -8.39 -0.32 1.59
C SER A 61 -8.99 -1.14 2.72
N VAL A 62 -10.20 -1.65 2.49
CA VAL A 62 -10.85 -2.63 3.35
C VAL A 62 -10.51 -4.02 2.82
N ILE A 63 -9.81 -4.80 3.64
CA ILE A 63 -9.37 -6.15 3.32
C ILE A 63 -10.50 -7.13 3.60
N MET A 64 -10.89 -7.87 2.58
CA MET A 64 -12.01 -8.81 2.62
C MET A 64 -11.49 -10.24 2.63
N LEU A 65 -12.00 -11.04 3.57
CA LEU A 65 -11.90 -12.49 3.55
C LEU A 65 -13.29 -13.06 3.29
N ALA A 66 -13.51 -13.58 2.08
CA ALA A 66 -14.82 -13.90 1.56
C ALA A 66 -15.79 -12.70 1.63
N SER A 67 -16.76 -12.70 2.54
CA SER A 67 -17.73 -11.61 2.72
C SER A 67 -17.58 -10.87 4.04
N VAL A 68 -16.46 -11.08 4.75
CA VAL A 68 -16.20 -10.45 6.05
C VAL A 68 -14.97 -9.55 5.95
N GLU A 69 -15.06 -8.38 6.59
CA GLU A 69 -13.92 -7.48 6.74
C GLU A 69 -12.90 -8.12 7.70
N ALA A 70 -11.70 -8.38 7.19
CA ALA A 70 -10.57 -8.91 7.95
C ALA A 70 -9.69 -7.80 8.56
N GLY A 71 -9.67 -6.61 7.94
CA GLY A 71 -8.94 -5.46 8.45
C GLY A 71 -8.88 -4.33 7.43
N ARG A 72 -8.05 -3.31 7.71
CA ARG A 72 -7.94 -2.13 6.83
C ARG A 72 -6.50 -1.64 6.72
N ILE A 73 -6.19 -1.04 5.57
CA ILE A 73 -4.92 -0.37 5.29
C ILE A 73 -5.20 1.11 4.97
N ALA A 74 -4.63 2.03 5.73
CA ALA A 74 -4.66 3.45 5.43
C ALA A 74 -3.44 3.85 4.57
N PHE A 75 -3.63 4.65 3.54
CA PHE A 75 -2.57 5.09 2.63
C PHE A 75 -2.42 6.60 2.65
N GLU A 76 -1.17 7.04 2.62
CA GLU A 76 -0.78 8.45 2.49
C GLU A 76 0.15 8.60 1.28
N THR A 77 -0.08 9.58 0.41
CA THR A 77 0.70 9.82 -0.80
C THR A 77 1.52 11.08 -0.69
N LYS A 78 2.81 11.01 -1.05
CA LYS A 78 3.75 12.13 -0.92
C LYS A 78 4.56 12.37 -2.18
N ALA A 79 4.24 13.46 -2.87
CA ALA A 79 4.98 13.98 -4.03
C ALA A 79 6.00 15.07 -3.65
N GLY A 80 6.40 15.15 -2.38
CA GLY A 80 7.30 16.19 -1.87
C GLY A 80 8.29 15.63 -0.86
N LYS A 81 9.22 16.48 -0.41
CA LYS A 81 10.23 16.09 0.60
C LYS A 81 9.53 15.67 1.89
N ILE A 82 9.82 14.46 2.36
CA ILE A 82 9.30 13.94 3.62
C ILE A 82 10.32 14.07 4.76
N LYS A 83 9.82 14.19 5.99
CA LYS A 83 10.59 13.96 7.21
C LYS A 83 10.26 12.57 7.73
N LEU A 84 11.29 11.79 8.06
CA LEU A 84 11.10 10.42 8.54
C LEU A 84 10.71 10.33 10.02
N SER A 85 11.04 11.32 10.85
CA SER A 85 10.80 11.28 12.30
C SER A 85 10.53 12.69 12.87
N GLY A 86 9.85 12.75 14.02
CA GLY A 86 9.46 13.99 14.69
C GLY A 86 7.97 14.30 14.52
N LYS A 87 7.51 15.42 15.10
CA LYS A 87 6.08 15.77 15.16
C LYS A 87 5.42 15.93 13.78
N ASP A 88 6.13 16.53 12.83
CA ASP A 88 5.64 16.75 11.46
C ASP A 88 6.25 15.71 10.50
N SER A 89 6.28 14.45 10.94
CA SER A 89 6.91 13.37 10.16
C SER A 89 5.88 12.46 9.54
N ILE A 90 6.31 11.77 8.49
CA ILE A 90 5.49 10.77 7.82
C ILE A 90 5.06 9.64 8.79
N GLN A 91 5.86 9.35 9.83
CA GLN A 91 5.45 8.36 10.84
C GLN A 91 4.26 8.84 11.67
N THR A 92 4.22 10.14 12.03
CA THR A 92 3.09 10.72 12.76
C THR A 92 1.85 10.76 11.89
N GLU A 93 1.98 11.16 10.63
CA GLU A 93 0.86 11.14 9.67
C GLU A 93 0.32 9.72 9.45
N LEU A 94 1.20 8.71 9.38
CA LEU A 94 0.81 7.30 9.26
C LEU A 94 0.10 6.76 10.51
N ASP A 95 0.48 7.22 11.71
CA ASP A 95 -0.19 6.89 12.97
C ASP A 95 -1.57 7.52 13.06
N ASP A 96 -1.66 8.81 12.71
CA ASP A 96 -2.91 9.56 12.65
C ASP A 96 -3.86 8.93 11.63
N ALA A 97 -3.38 8.59 10.42
CA ALA A 97 -4.19 7.94 9.38
C ALA A 97 -4.71 6.55 9.80
N MET A 98 -3.91 5.77 10.55
CA MET A 98 -4.43 4.51 11.11
C MET A 98 -5.53 4.76 12.13
N THR A 99 -5.31 5.70 13.04
CA THR A 99 -6.25 6.02 14.12
C THR A 99 -7.57 6.55 13.57
N ASP A 100 -7.52 7.53 12.66
CA ASP A 100 -8.70 8.20 12.09
C ASP A 100 -9.57 7.25 11.26
N ASN A 101 -8.98 6.20 10.69
CA ASN A 101 -9.67 5.26 9.80
C ASN A 101 -9.90 3.87 10.39
N ASN A 102 -9.51 3.66 11.66
CA ASN A 102 -9.53 2.36 12.32
C ASN A 102 -8.80 1.29 11.49
N ALA A 103 -7.64 1.65 10.96
CA ALA A 103 -6.80 0.76 10.18
C ALA A 103 -5.75 0.06 11.05
N THR A 104 -5.47 -1.19 10.74
CA THR A 104 -4.48 -2.00 11.45
C THR A 104 -3.07 -1.76 10.92
N VAL A 105 -2.96 -1.32 9.66
CA VAL A 105 -1.70 -1.02 8.96
C VAL A 105 -1.82 0.33 8.24
N SER A 106 -0.71 1.05 8.11
CA SER A 106 -0.61 2.19 7.19
C SER A 106 0.62 2.17 6.30
N VAL A 107 0.47 2.77 5.12
CA VAL A 107 1.48 2.81 4.07
C VAL A 107 1.62 4.23 3.52
N ALA A 108 2.84 4.78 3.58
CA ALA A 108 3.21 5.97 2.86
C ALA A 108 3.76 5.61 1.48
N ILE A 109 3.16 6.14 0.42
CA ILE A 109 3.60 6.00 -0.97
C ILE A 109 4.31 7.29 -1.35
N VAL A 110 5.61 7.20 -1.56
CA VAL A 110 6.50 8.36 -1.73
C VAL A 110 7.05 8.36 -3.15
N ASP A 111 6.95 9.50 -3.82
CA ASP A 111 7.65 9.69 -5.09
C ASP A 111 9.16 9.59 -4.87
N SER A 112 9.80 8.65 -5.56
CA SER A 112 11.23 8.40 -5.48
C SER A 112 12.09 9.64 -5.83
N GLU A 113 11.56 10.61 -6.57
CA GLU A 113 12.26 11.87 -6.86
C GLU A 113 12.54 12.68 -5.57
N PHE A 114 11.64 12.61 -4.58
CA PHE A 114 11.73 13.39 -3.34
C PHE A 114 12.08 12.56 -2.10
N ALA A 115 12.17 11.24 -2.26
CA ALA A 115 12.49 10.31 -1.19
C ALA A 115 13.91 10.52 -0.62
N PRO A 116 14.10 10.39 0.71
CA PRO A 116 15.42 10.48 1.32
C PRO A 116 16.33 9.33 0.86
N LYS A 117 17.64 9.56 0.85
CA LYS A 117 18.64 8.56 0.43
C LYS A 117 18.55 7.22 1.19
N SER A 118 18.16 7.27 2.46
CA SER A 118 17.94 6.08 3.30
C SER A 118 16.81 5.21 2.77
N LEU A 119 15.68 5.83 2.40
CA LEU A 119 14.56 5.15 1.76
C LEU A 119 14.95 4.63 0.38
N LEU A 120 15.56 5.47 -0.46
CA LEU A 120 15.99 5.09 -1.83
C LEU A 120 17.03 3.96 -1.86
N LYS A 121 17.75 3.70 -0.76
CA LYS A 121 18.72 2.60 -0.70
C LYS A 121 18.04 1.23 -0.72
N HIS A 122 16.86 1.14 -0.14
CA HIS A 122 16.10 -0.10 0.02
C HIS A 122 14.76 -0.06 -0.72
N GLY A 123 14.29 1.11 -1.14
CA GLY A 123 12.97 1.34 -1.75
C GLY A 123 11.80 1.16 -0.78
N ILE A 124 12.02 0.58 0.40
CA ILE A 124 11.04 0.45 1.47
C ILE A 124 11.71 0.68 2.83
N MET A 125 10.96 1.24 3.77
CA MET A 125 11.29 1.32 5.20
C MET A 125 10.11 0.85 6.04
N VAL A 126 10.41 0.15 7.14
CA VAL A 126 9.42 -0.35 8.10
C VAL A 126 9.76 0.26 9.47
N PRO A 127 9.32 1.50 9.75
CA PRO A 127 9.62 2.15 11.03
C PRO A 127 8.98 1.44 12.23
N GLN A 128 7.82 0.83 12.04
CA GLN A 128 7.09 0.02 13.02
C GLN A 128 6.47 -1.20 12.32
N PRO A 129 6.15 -2.30 13.03
CA PRO A 129 5.63 -3.54 12.41
C PRO A 129 4.39 -3.36 11.51
N ASN A 130 3.60 -2.33 11.75
CA ASN A 130 2.37 -2.01 11.02
C ASN A 130 2.46 -0.69 10.21
N MET A 131 3.66 -0.15 10.02
CA MET A 131 3.88 1.08 9.26
C MET A 131 4.90 0.83 8.16
N TYR A 132 4.54 1.18 6.94
CA TYR A 132 5.39 1.01 5.77
C TYR A 132 5.59 2.33 5.05
N ILE A 133 6.81 2.60 4.58
CA ILE A 133 7.12 3.74 3.73
C ILE A 133 7.75 3.19 2.47
N LEU A 134 7.06 3.32 1.35
CA LEU A 134 7.44 2.76 0.05
C LEU A 134 7.79 3.88 -0.93
N ALA A 135 8.94 3.77 -1.60
CA ALA A 135 9.27 4.63 -2.73
C ALA A 135 8.80 4.01 -4.05
N VAL A 136 8.13 4.80 -4.89
CA VAL A 136 7.68 4.41 -6.24
C VAL A 136 8.28 5.32 -7.30
N ASP A 137 8.48 4.79 -8.51
CA ASP A 137 8.97 5.57 -9.64
C ASP A 137 7.78 6.15 -10.42
N ARG A 138 7.26 7.26 -9.90
CA ARG A 138 6.10 7.97 -10.48
C ARG A 138 6.34 8.34 -11.94
N GLN A 139 7.53 8.85 -12.25
CA GLN A 139 7.89 9.29 -13.62
C GLN A 139 7.87 8.14 -14.63
N ALA A 140 8.22 6.92 -14.20
CA ALA A 140 8.15 5.73 -15.02
C ALA A 140 6.77 5.03 -14.98
N GLY A 141 5.82 5.52 -14.17
CA GLY A 141 4.53 4.86 -13.91
C GLY A 141 4.69 3.47 -13.28
N ASP A 142 5.76 3.23 -12.52
CA ASP A 142 6.08 1.90 -11.98
C ASP A 142 5.59 1.74 -10.54
N PHE A 143 4.39 1.19 -10.40
CA PHE A 143 3.73 0.88 -9.12
C PHE A 143 3.82 -0.60 -8.74
N ARG A 144 4.67 -1.41 -9.37
CA ARG A 144 4.76 -2.85 -9.10
C ARG A 144 5.20 -3.16 -7.66
N SER A 145 6.03 -2.31 -7.08
CA SER A 145 6.43 -2.42 -5.67
C SER A 145 5.26 -2.19 -4.71
N LEU A 146 4.28 -1.37 -5.10
CA LEU A 146 3.05 -1.13 -4.34
C LEU A 146 2.14 -2.37 -4.39
N ALA A 147 1.90 -2.93 -5.58
CA ALA A 147 1.12 -4.16 -5.73
C ALA A 147 1.67 -5.30 -4.88
N PHE A 148 3.00 -5.43 -4.87
CA PHE A 148 3.68 -6.44 -4.09
C PHE A 148 3.60 -6.20 -2.57
N LEU A 149 3.83 -4.97 -2.12
CA LEU A 149 3.68 -4.63 -0.70
C LEU A 149 2.24 -4.84 -0.23
N TYR A 150 1.26 -4.52 -1.06
CA TYR A 150 -0.15 -4.73 -0.78
C TYR A 150 -0.45 -6.21 -0.50
N GLN A 151 0.03 -7.12 -1.35
CA GLN A 151 -0.12 -8.58 -1.16
C GLN A 151 0.42 -9.04 0.20
N LEU A 152 1.62 -8.58 0.57
CA LEU A 152 2.26 -8.91 1.84
C LEU A 152 1.44 -8.46 3.04
N ILE A 153 1.02 -7.19 3.03
CA ILE A 153 0.24 -6.60 4.12
C ILE A 153 -1.13 -7.29 4.21
N ARG A 154 -1.76 -7.56 3.07
CA ARG A 154 -3.02 -8.29 3.01
C ARG A 154 -2.93 -9.66 3.66
N LEU A 155 -1.88 -10.42 3.33
CA LEU A 155 -1.67 -11.73 3.93
C LEU A 155 -1.48 -11.65 5.45
N GLN A 156 -0.69 -10.68 5.91
CA GLN A 156 -0.50 -10.43 7.34
C GLN A 156 -1.84 -10.15 8.03
N ILE A 157 -2.65 -9.23 7.50
CA ILE A 157 -3.96 -8.88 8.06
C ILE A 157 -4.89 -10.09 8.12
N ILE A 158 -4.94 -10.91 7.06
CA ILE A 158 -5.78 -12.11 7.04
C ILE A 158 -5.32 -13.14 8.07
N ALA A 159 -4.01 -13.35 8.19
CA ALA A 159 -3.47 -14.28 9.16
C ALA A 159 -3.75 -13.83 10.60
N ASP A 160 -3.59 -12.53 10.89
CA ASP A 160 -3.91 -11.95 12.20
C ASP A 160 -5.41 -12.10 12.50
N TYR A 161 -6.27 -11.78 11.53
CA TYR A 161 -7.72 -11.96 11.66
C TYR A 161 -8.10 -13.42 11.94
N MET A 162 -7.51 -14.37 11.22
CA MET A 162 -7.81 -15.79 11.40
C MET A 162 -7.35 -16.33 12.75
N GLN A 163 -6.22 -15.84 13.28
CA GLN A 163 -5.76 -16.18 14.65
C GLN A 163 -6.71 -15.63 15.71
N GLU A 164 -7.25 -14.43 15.52
CA GLU A 164 -8.22 -13.86 16.46
C GLU A 164 -9.56 -14.61 16.45
N GLN A 165 -10.02 -15.03 15.27
CA GLN A 165 -11.29 -15.75 15.11
C GLN A 165 -11.19 -17.25 15.45
N SER A 166 -10.04 -17.87 15.19
CA SER A 166 -9.84 -19.32 15.31
C SER A 166 -8.97 -19.62 16.52
N LYS A 167 -9.50 -20.36 17.51
CA LYS A 167 -8.68 -21.05 18.51
C LYS A 167 -7.97 -22.29 17.94
N ASP A 168 -8.01 -22.50 16.62
CA ASP A 168 -7.60 -23.72 15.94
C ASP A 168 -6.46 -23.46 14.93
N GLU A 169 -5.49 -24.36 14.96
CA GLU A 169 -4.09 -24.29 14.51
C GLU A 169 -3.86 -24.31 12.98
N ALA A 170 -4.80 -23.84 12.15
CA ALA A 170 -4.71 -24.05 10.70
C ALA A 170 -3.58 -23.26 10.00
N ILE A 171 -3.12 -22.14 10.58
CA ILE A 171 -2.07 -21.30 9.99
C ILE A 171 -1.07 -20.95 11.09
N ASP A 172 0.18 -21.39 10.92
CA ASP A 172 1.26 -21.00 11.83
C ASP A 172 1.60 -19.50 11.62
N PRO A 173 1.38 -18.64 12.63
CA PRO A 173 1.70 -17.22 12.58
C PRO A 173 3.16 -16.97 12.21
N ALA A 174 4.06 -17.84 12.67
CA ALA A 174 5.49 -17.73 12.42
C ALA A 174 5.83 -17.96 10.95
N ILE A 175 5.08 -18.81 10.24
CA ILE A 175 5.26 -19.03 8.80
C ILE A 175 4.84 -17.78 8.03
N VAL A 176 3.67 -17.20 8.35
CA VAL A 176 3.20 -15.97 7.69
C VAL A 176 4.15 -14.82 7.96
N GLU A 177 4.59 -14.64 9.21
CA GLU A 177 5.56 -13.61 9.57
C GLU A 177 6.89 -13.80 8.83
N ALA A 178 7.39 -15.03 8.72
CA ALA A 178 8.61 -15.34 8.00
C ALA A 178 8.50 -15.02 6.50
N ILE A 179 7.36 -15.34 5.88
CA ILE A 179 7.07 -15.05 4.47
C ILE A 179 6.97 -13.55 4.25
N CYS A 180 6.25 -12.83 5.12
CA CYS A 180 6.12 -11.39 5.02
C CYS A 180 7.48 -10.68 5.16
N LYS A 181 8.29 -11.08 6.15
CA LYS A 181 9.65 -10.56 6.34
C LYS A 181 10.58 -10.89 5.17
N GLY A 182 10.51 -12.13 4.68
CA GLY A 182 11.25 -12.58 3.50
C GLY A 182 10.91 -11.74 2.27
N GLY A 183 9.62 -11.54 2.02
CA GLY A 183 9.14 -10.75 0.89
C GLY A 183 9.51 -9.27 0.97
N ILE A 184 9.47 -8.65 2.16
CA ILE A 184 9.95 -7.27 2.33
C ILE A 184 11.45 -7.17 2.00
N SER A 185 12.24 -8.17 2.39
CA SER A 185 13.67 -8.24 2.08
C SER A 185 13.93 -8.45 0.57
N GLU A 186 13.12 -9.28 -0.08
CA GLU A 186 13.13 -9.52 -1.53
C GLU A 186 12.76 -8.25 -2.29
N LEU A 187 11.71 -7.52 -1.88
CA LEU A 187 11.36 -6.22 -2.42
C LEU A 187 12.50 -5.20 -2.27
N ALA A 188 13.16 -5.19 -1.12
CA ALA A 188 14.30 -4.31 -0.90
C ALA A 188 15.46 -4.65 -1.85
N THR A 189 15.64 -5.94 -2.15
CA THR A 189 16.64 -6.43 -3.11
C THR A 189 16.26 -6.03 -4.54
N VAL A 190 15.00 -6.20 -4.94
CA VAL A 190 14.44 -5.74 -6.22
C VAL A 190 14.71 -4.26 -6.44
N ASN A 191 14.37 -3.43 -5.46
CA ASN A 191 14.55 -1.98 -5.57
C ASN A 191 16.03 -1.60 -5.69
N LYS A 192 16.92 -2.29 -4.98
CA LYS A 192 18.38 -2.11 -5.11
C LYS A 192 18.88 -2.51 -6.50
N LEU A 193 18.44 -3.65 -7.03
CA LEU A 193 18.80 -4.10 -8.39
C LEU A 193 18.32 -3.12 -9.46
N ARG A 194 17.09 -2.58 -9.33
CA ARG A 194 16.55 -1.54 -10.22
C ARG A 194 17.38 -0.27 -10.23
N LYS A 195 17.88 0.17 -9.07
CA LYS A 195 18.75 1.33 -9.00
C LYS A 195 20.07 1.10 -9.74
N ASN A 196 20.67 -0.09 -9.58
CA ASN A 196 21.89 -0.45 -10.29
C ASN A 196 21.64 -0.58 -11.81
N LEU A 197 20.46 -1.03 -12.23
CA LEU A 197 20.03 -1.10 -13.62
C LEU A 197 20.01 0.26 -14.33
N LYS A 198 19.60 1.33 -13.65
CA LYS A 198 19.68 2.70 -14.20
C LYS A 198 21.11 3.15 -14.53
N SER A 199 22.14 2.39 -14.11
CA SER A 199 23.55 2.72 -14.31
C SER A 199 24.33 1.79 -15.28
N SER A 200 23.72 0.79 -15.92
CA SER A 200 24.42 -0.11 -16.88
C SER A 200 23.48 -0.81 -17.89
N SER A 201 23.83 -0.82 -19.19
CA SER A 201 22.95 -1.32 -20.28
C SER A 201 22.97 -2.84 -20.50
N ASP A 202 24.10 -3.52 -20.32
CA ASP A 202 24.22 -4.95 -20.66
C ASP A 202 23.66 -5.87 -19.56
N THR A 203 23.47 -5.34 -18.36
CA THR A 203 22.86 -6.03 -17.21
C THR A 203 21.32 -5.99 -17.25
N MET A 204 20.71 -5.30 -18.22
CA MET A 204 19.26 -5.05 -18.27
C MET A 204 18.41 -6.29 -18.53
N LEU A 205 18.81 -7.15 -19.46
CA LEU A 205 18.00 -8.30 -19.86
C LEU A 205 17.96 -9.37 -18.78
N ASN A 206 19.11 -9.68 -18.17
CA ASN A 206 19.21 -10.69 -17.13
C ASN A 206 18.50 -10.26 -15.84
N ILE A 207 18.66 -9.00 -15.41
CA ILE A 207 17.97 -8.54 -14.20
C ILE A 207 16.48 -8.34 -14.45
N ARG A 208 16.04 -7.90 -15.64
CA ARG A 208 14.60 -7.83 -15.95
C ARG A 208 13.95 -9.21 -15.89
N LYS A 209 14.66 -10.25 -16.33
CA LYS A 209 14.23 -11.64 -16.19
C LYS A 209 14.21 -12.07 -14.72
N GLU A 210 15.28 -11.86 -13.96
CA GLU A 210 15.34 -12.16 -12.52
C GLU A 210 14.25 -11.45 -11.73
N LEU A 211 13.91 -10.21 -12.08
CA LEU A 211 12.79 -9.48 -11.48
C LEU A 211 11.45 -10.14 -11.79
N GLY A 212 11.23 -10.53 -13.05
CA GLY A 212 10.01 -11.24 -13.46
C GLY A 212 9.87 -12.58 -12.75
N ASP A 213 10.95 -13.36 -12.72
CA ASP A 213 11.01 -14.67 -12.07
C ASP A 213 10.74 -14.53 -10.57
N LEU A 214 11.33 -13.54 -9.89
CA LEU A 214 11.07 -13.29 -8.47
C LEU A 214 9.61 -12.90 -8.21
N TYR A 215 9.01 -12.03 -9.04
CA TYR A 215 7.60 -11.69 -8.90
C TYR A 215 6.68 -12.90 -9.12
N SER A 216 7.03 -13.79 -10.05
CA SER A 216 6.29 -15.03 -10.32
C SER A 216 6.37 -15.98 -9.13
N ASP A 217 7.59 -16.34 -8.70
CA ASP A 217 7.84 -17.26 -7.59
C ASP A 217 7.13 -16.81 -6.31
N MET A 218 7.09 -15.50 -6.07
CA MET A 218 6.44 -14.93 -4.91
C MET A 218 4.91 -14.96 -5.02
N THR A 219 4.36 -14.61 -6.19
CA THR A 219 2.92 -14.68 -6.44
C THR A 219 2.43 -16.12 -6.27
N GLU A 220 3.17 -17.11 -6.78
CA GLU A 220 2.86 -18.53 -6.61
C GLU A 220 2.87 -18.96 -5.14
N ARG A 221 3.86 -18.50 -4.35
CA ARG A 221 3.87 -18.75 -2.90
C ARG A 221 2.66 -18.13 -2.20
N PHE A 222 2.25 -16.92 -2.60
CA PHE A 222 1.07 -16.27 -2.04
C PHE A 222 -0.22 -17.01 -2.38
N GLU A 223 -0.40 -17.40 -3.65
CA GLU A 223 -1.56 -18.16 -4.09
C GLU A 223 -1.65 -19.51 -3.39
N ALA A 224 -0.53 -20.19 -3.19
CA ALA A 224 -0.48 -21.45 -2.43
C ALA A 224 -0.96 -21.26 -0.98
N ILE A 225 -0.52 -20.19 -0.32
CA ILE A 225 -0.97 -19.88 1.06
C ILE A 225 -2.45 -19.52 1.07
N LEU A 226 -2.93 -18.71 0.13
CA LEU A 226 -4.35 -18.36 0.03
C LEU A 226 -5.22 -19.60 -0.23
N ALA A 227 -4.73 -20.57 -1.00
CA ALA A 227 -5.41 -21.84 -1.24
C ALA A 227 -5.49 -22.70 0.03
N GLU A 228 -4.40 -22.77 0.82
CA GLU A 228 -4.40 -23.42 2.13
C GLU A 228 -5.38 -22.73 3.10
N ILE A 229 -5.35 -21.39 3.15
CA ILE A 229 -6.26 -20.57 3.95
C ILE A 229 -7.73 -20.80 3.59
N ALA A 230 -8.04 -20.99 2.31
CA ALA A 230 -9.40 -21.23 1.82
C ALA A 230 -9.91 -22.67 2.04
N GLY A 231 -9.12 -23.55 2.69
CA GLY A 231 -9.51 -24.93 3.02
C GLY A 231 -9.10 -25.96 1.97
N GLY A 232 -8.05 -25.70 1.18
CA GLY A 232 -7.52 -26.62 0.18
C GLY A 232 -6.73 -27.79 0.76
N SER A 233 -7.41 -28.78 1.36
CA SER A 233 -6.87 -30.13 1.41
C SER A 233 -6.78 -30.68 -0.02
N SER A 234 -5.57 -31.05 -0.45
CA SER A 234 -5.41 -32.03 -1.54
C SER A 234 -5.57 -33.44 -1.02
#